data_AF-A0AAV9PEW2-F1
#
_entry.id   AF-A0AAV9PEW2-F1
#
_cell.length_a   1.000
_cell.length_b   1.000
_cell.length_c   1.000
_cell.angle_alpha   90.00
_cell.angle_beta   90.00
_cell.angle_gamma   90.00
#
_symmetry.space_group_name_H-M   'P 1'
#
loop_
_entity.id
_entity.type
_entity.pdbx_description
1 polymer ?
#
loop_
_entity_poly.entity_id
_entity_poly.type
_entity_poly.pdbx_seq_one_letter_code
_entity_poly.pdbx_strand_id
1 'polypeptide(L)'
;MASEKQACYSSTGDDYEVTEPAQRHGYRVDQDVFGDERGHGIQYRTLTWPFVSFLMITEIVTYGTLSLPYSLAVVGIVPGVILIVFLGAFALYTALVLVKFKINHPEVHNMGDAGFILFGPLGWLGREILSLGTLLFAIFAVGGQLLAADAALGSLSDNKLCLLWYTGIFAIPTMLLSLPRALNMGLSWLSAVATFSIIVASVVAMAGAGSNPTPGRTYEVTKPSNFYLAFSSIANPVFAYAGHFMFFPLISEMRDPTQAPKAAWCLQTVATLFYVVFAVVMYLYIGDEVPSPAYSGLPPTWAKAAWGLAIPNLLVAGALYNHTAAKIIHVRIFRGSRHLHDNTLLGWVVWVSLVVSVTGLAFVLATGIGIFGYLVGIAAALFAAWYTYGIAGAFWIHDTYFGYNFGGFGWKELSRRPVVTSVNVLTFLAGAFICIGGLYVYIKGIAEAYSSGAVGAPFSC
;
A
#
# COMPACT_ATOMS: atom_id res chain seq x y z
N MET A 1 -49.54 -17.55 -51.03
CA MET A 1 -48.74 -16.93 -52.12
C MET A 1 -48.33 -15.56 -51.61
N ALA A 2 -47.09 -15.22 -51.26
CA ALA A 2 -45.74 -15.77 -51.47
C ALA A 2 -44.96 -15.59 -50.14
N SER A 3 -44.22 -16.58 -49.61
CA SER A 3 -42.89 -17.08 -50.02
C SER A 3 -41.84 -15.94 -50.08
N GLU A 4 -41.03 -15.74 -49.03
CA GLU A 4 -39.79 -16.47 -48.67
C GLU A 4 -38.53 -15.74 -49.21
N LYS A 5 -37.82 -15.06 -48.32
CA LYS A 5 -36.37 -14.80 -48.46
C LYS A 5 -35.73 -14.81 -47.08
N GLN A 6 -35.31 -16.01 -46.69
CA GLN A 6 -34.36 -16.28 -45.63
C GLN A 6 -33.00 -16.46 -46.31
N ALA A 7 -32.02 -15.63 -45.95
CA ALA A 7 -30.62 -15.84 -46.33
C ALA A 7 -29.68 -15.25 -45.27
N CYS A 8 -29.17 -16.16 -44.45
CA CYS A 8 -27.92 -16.17 -43.69
C CYS A 8 -27.08 -14.88 -43.62
N TYR A 9 -26.86 -14.41 -42.39
CA TYR A 9 -25.51 -14.05 -41.96
C TYR A 9 -25.19 -14.85 -40.68
N SER A 10 -24.15 -15.66 -40.80
CA SER A 10 -23.68 -16.62 -39.81
C SER A 10 -22.87 -15.98 -38.70
N SER A 11 -23.12 -16.50 -37.49
CA SER A 11 -22.30 -16.56 -36.28
C SER A 11 -20.89 -15.95 -36.31
N THR A 12 -20.65 -15.00 -35.41
CA THR A 12 -19.55 -14.98 -34.42
C THR A 12 -19.73 -13.72 -33.58
N GLY A 13 -20.64 -13.79 -32.63
CA GLY A 13 -20.76 -12.81 -31.55
C GLY A 13 -20.97 -13.61 -30.29
N ASP A 14 -20.00 -13.58 -29.39
CA ASP A 14 -20.20 -14.09 -28.04
C ASP A 14 -21.42 -13.37 -27.44
N ASP A 15 -22.52 -14.11 -27.32
CA ASP A 15 -23.71 -13.68 -26.60
C ASP A 15 -23.31 -13.43 -25.15
N TYR A 16 -23.01 -12.18 -24.82
CA TYR A 16 -23.02 -11.71 -23.44
C TYR A 16 -24.48 -11.74 -22.98
N GLU A 17 -24.89 -12.89 -22.46
CA GLU A 17 -26.15 -13.05 -21.75
C GLU A 17 -26.13 -12.09 -20.54
N VAL A 18 -26.75 -10.92 -20.72
CA VAL A 18 -26.88 -9.87 -19.72
C VAL A 18 -27.87 -10.35 -18.67
N THR A 19 -27.34 -10.98 -17.62
CA THR A 19 -28.10 -11.32 -16.42
C THR A 19 -28.50 -10.06 -15.66
N GLU A 20 -29.79 -9.96 -15.31
CA GLU A 20 -30.40 -8.91 -14.47
C GLU A 20 -29.64 -8.66 -13.15
N PRO A 21 -29.73 -7.44 -12.56
CA PRO A 21 -28.87 -6.99 -11.47
C PRO A 21 -29.30 -7.48 -10.07
N ALA A 22 -30.02 -8.60 -9.96
CA ALA A 22 -30.45 -9.13 -8.68
C ALA A 22 -29.43 -10.15 -8.15
N GLN A 23 -28.57 -9.71 -7.22
CA GLN A 23 -27.67 -10.54 -6.41
C GLN A 23 -26.73 -11.48 -7.18
N ARG A 24 -25.57 -10.98 -7.59
CA ARG A 24 -24.44 -11.89 -7.89
C ARG A 24 -23.82 -12.37 -6.57
N HIS A 25 -24.04 -13.64 -6.23
CA HIS A 25 -23.32 -14.37 -5.19
C HIS A 25 -23.18 -13.65 -3.82
N GLY A 26 -24.29 -13.12 -3.28
CA GLY A 26 -24.32 -12.51 -1.95
C GLY A 26 -23.79 -11.06 -1.87
N TYR A 27 -23.33 -10.47 -2.98
CA TYR A 27 -22.99 -9.04 -3.07
C TYR A 27 -24.20 -8.22 -3.56
N ARG A 28 -24.56 -7.15 -2.83
CA ARG A 28 -25.69 -6.26 -3.15
C ARG A 28 -25.25 -5.11 -4.05
N VAL A 29 -25.39 -5.30 -5.36
CA VAL A 29 -24.96 -4.35 -6.41
C VAL A 29 -25.74 -3.03 -6.35
N ASP A 30 -26.97 -3.06 -5.85
CA ASP A 30 -27.86 -1.91 -5.65
C ASP A 30 -27.36 -0.92 -4.59
N GLN A 31 -26.51 -1.39 -3.66
CA GLN A 31 -25.93 -0.59 -2.58
C GLN A 31 -24.47 -0.18 -2.86
N ASP A 32 -23.98 -0.47 -4.06
CA ASP A 32 -22.60 -0.22 -4.48
C ASP A 32 -22.32 1.28 -4.68
N VAL A 33 -21.09 1.70 -4.37
CA VAL A 33 -20.69 3.12 -4.31
C VAL A 33 -20.85 3.85 -5.63
N PHE A 34 -20.63 3.14 -6.74
CA PHE A 34 -20.66 3.71 -8.09
C PHE A 34 -22.03 3.59 -8.77
N GLY A 35 -22.98 2.84 -8.19
CA GLY A 35 -24.32 2.66 -8.75
C GLY A 35 -24.35 1.96 -10.12
N ASP A 36 -25.36 2.28 -10.94
CA ASP A 36 -25.44 1.82 -12.33
C ASP A 36 -24.60 2.74 -13.23
N GLU A 37 -23.56 2.19 -13.86
CA GLU A 37 -22.62 2.94 -14.70
C GLU A 37 -23.01 2.93 -16.19
N ARG A 38 -24.16 2.32 -16.54
CA ARG A 38 -24.62 2.23 -17.93
C ARG A 38 -24.85 3.61 -18.55
N GLY A 39 -24.09 3.93 -19.60
CA GLY A 39 -24.21 5.18 -20.35
C GLY A 39 -23.35 6.35 -19.85
N HIS A 40 -22.55 6.16 -18.79
CA HIS A 40 -21.62 7.18 -18.29
C HIS A 40 -20.27 7.12 -19.01
N GLY A 41 -19.62 8.28 -19.18
CA GLY A 41 -18.35 8.41 -19.90
C GLY A 41 -17.12 7.84 -19.18
N ILE A 42 -17.22 7.58 -17.87
CA ILE A 42 -16.16 6.98 -17.04
C ILE A 42 -16.73 5.74 -16.36
N GLN A 43 -16.08 4.59 -16.56
CA GLN A 43 -16.40 3.32 -15.91
C GLN A 43 -15.33 2.98 -14.88
N TYR A 44 -15.72 2.75 -13.62
CA TYR A 44 -14.81 2.42 -12.53
C TYR A 44 -14.66 0.91 -12.32
N ARG A 45 -15.72 0.11 -12.51
CA ARG A 45 -15.68 -1.36 -12.30
C ARG A 45 -15.05 -2.12 -13.47
N THR A 46 -13.75 -1.94 -13.65
CA THR A 46 -13.02 -2.54 -14.78
C THR A 46 -12.03 -3.61 -14.37
N LEU A 47 -11.66 -3.71 -13.09
CA LEU A 47 -10.54 -4.52 -12.61
C LEU A 47 -10.91 -5.99 -12.38
N THR A 48 -9.97 -6.88 -12.68
CA THR A 48 -10.04 -8.32 -12.34
C THR A 48 -9.12 -8.63 -11.16
N TRP A 49 -9.34 -9.75 -10.46
CA TRP A 49 -8.52 -10.10 -9.29
C TRP A 49 -7.01 -10.17 -9.57
N PRO A 50 -6.50 -10.64 -10.73
CA PRO A 50 -5.06 -10.62 -11.01
C PRO A 50 -4.52 -9.19 -11.16
N PHE A 51 -5.27 -8.29 -11.80
CA PHE A 51 -4.84 -6.89 -11.91
C PHE A 51 -4.82 -6.19 -10.55
N VAL A 52 -5.79 -6.49 -9.68
CA VAL A 52 -5.76 -6.01 -8.29
C VAL A 52 -4.54 -6.57 -7.55
N SER A 53 -4.18 -7.85 -7.74
CA SER A 53 -2.93 -8.39 -7.21
C SER A 53 -1.71 -7.61 -7.69
N PHE A 54 -1.59 -7.35 -9.00
CA PHE A 54 -0.45 -6.59 -9.54
C PHE A 54 -0.39 -5.16 -8.99
N LEU A 55 -1.52 -4.48 -8.85
CA LEU A 55 -1.59 -3.15 -8.25
C LEU A 55 -1.07 -3.17 -6.80
N MET A 56 -1.57 -4.10 -5.98
CA MET A 56 -1.13 -4.22 -4.59
C MET A 56 0.34 -4.66 -4.47
N ILE A 57 0.82 -5.56 -5.35
CA ILE A 57 2.22 -5.99 -5.35
C ILE A 57 3.14 -4.82 -5.73
N THR A 58 2.80 -4.06 -6.76
CA THR A 58 3.52 -2.83 -7.20
C THR A 58 3.70 -1.87 -6.03
N GLU A 59 2.64 -1.72 -5.25
CA GLU A 59 2.55 -0.79 -4.13
C GLU A 59 3.47 -1.20 -2.97
N ILE A 60 3.42 -2.46 -2.54
CA ILE A 60 4.10 -2.89 -1.31
C ILE A 60 5.52 -3.39 -1.56
N VAL A 61 5.80 -4.12 -2.67
CA VAL A 61 7.05 -4.88 -2.84
C VAL A 61 8.29 -4.00 -2.73
N THR A 62 8.22 -2.80 -3.28
CA THR A 62 9.32 -1.83 -3.23
C THR A 62 9.77 -1.52 -1.80
N TYR A 63 8.86 -1.23 -0.88
CA TYR A 63 9.26 -0.85 0.47
C TYR A 63 9.97 -1.97 1.22
N GLY A 64 9.55 -3.22 0.97
CA GLY A 64 10.20 -4.38 1.55
C GLY A 64 11.63 -4.57 1.03
N THR A 65 11.86 -4.43 -0.28
CA THR A 65 13.20 -4.60 -0.86
C THR A 65 14.14 -3.46 -0.46
N LEU A 66 13.62 -2.28 -0.16
CA LEU A 66 14.45 -1.16 0.29
C LEU A 66 14.81 -1.25 1.80
N SER A 67 13.99 -1.83 2.66
CA SER A 67 14.14 -1.68 4.12
C SER A 67 14.34 -2.97 4.93
N LEU A 68 13.94 -4.14 4.41
CA LEU A 68 13.96 -5.37 5.19
C LEU A 68 15.37 -5.93 5.47
N PRO A 69 16.36 -5.85 4.56
CA PRO A 69 17.73 -6.27 4.88
C PRO A 69 18.29 -5.56 6.12
N TYR A 70 18.03 -4.26 6.26
CA TYR A 70 18.43 -3.48 7.43
C TYR A 70 17.81 -4.01 8.73
N SER A 71 16.57 -4.51 8.68
CA SER A 71 15.91 -5.09 9.86
C SER A 71 16.65 -6.34 10.35
N LEU A 72 17.14 -7.18 9.43
CA LEU A 72 17.99 -8.34 9.77
C LEU A 72 19.33 -7.89 10.37
N ALA A 73 19.90 -6.77 9.93
CA ALA A 73 21.14 -6.25 10.52
C ALA A 73 20.99 -5.78 11.97
N VAL A 74 19.79 -5.34 12.36
CA VAL A 74 19.52 -4.84 13.71
C VAL A 74 19.27 -5.98 14.70
N VAL A 75 18.50 -7.00 14.33
CA VAL A 75 18.11 -8.10 15.26
C VAL A 75 18.79 -9.44 14.99
N GLY A 76 19.41 -9.61 13.82
CA GLY A 76 19.95 -10.89 13.34
C GLY A 76 18.98 -11.63 12.42
N ILE A 77 19.50 -12.66 11.73
CA ILE A 77 18.79 -13.38 10.68
C ILE A 77 17.53 -14.06 11.21
N VAL A 78 17.64 -14.84 12.28
CA VAL A 78 16.55 -15.68 12.79
C VAL A 78 15.36 -14.83 13.25
N PRO A 79 15.52 -13.87 14.18
CA PRO A 79 14.40 -13.03 14.60
C PRO A 79 13.89 -12.16 13.44
N GLY A 80 14.76 -11.66 12.57
CA GLY A 80 14.35 -10.86 11.40
C GLY A 80 13.44 -11.64 10.44
N VAL A 81 13.82 -12.87 10.08
CA VAL A 81 13.00 -13.73 9.20
C VAL A 81 11.69 -14.14 9.88
N ILE A 82 11.72 -14.49 11.17
CA ILE A 82 10.50 -14.80 11.93
C ILE A 82 9.55 -13.59 11.92
N LEU A 83 10.07 -12.37 12.13
CA LEU A 83 9.27 -11.14 12.09
C LEU A 83 8.64 -10.91 10.71
N ILE A 84 9.39 -11.06 9.62
CA ILE A 84 8.88 -10.89 8.25
C ILE A 84 7.75 -11.89 7.99
N VAL A 85 7.97 -13.18 8.28
CA VAL A 85 6.95 -14.23 8.04
C VAL A 85 5.72 -14.03 8.92
N PHE A 86 5.91 -13.72 10.20
CA PHE A 86 4.82 -13.48 11.14
C PHE A 86 3.97 -12.28 10.72
N LEU A 87 4.60 -11.13 10.45
CA LEU A 87 3.91 -9.92 10.03
C LEU A 87 3.24 -10.08 8.67
N GLY A 88 3.82 -10.89 7.78
CA GLY A 88 3.18 -11.24 6.52
C GLY A 88 1.93 -12.11 6.70
N ALA A 89 2.01 -13.17 7.51
CA ALA A 89 0.85 -14.00 7.83
C ALA A 89 -0.25 -13.20 8.54
N PHE A 90 0.13 -12.30 9.45
CA PHE A 90 -0.79 -11.42 10.16
C PHE A 90 -1.45 -10.41 9.21
N ALA A 91 -0.68 -9.81 8.29
CA ALA A 91 -1.21 -8.91 7.26
C ALA A 91 -2.22 -9.62 6.33
N LEU A 92 -2.00 -10.88 5.95
CA LEU A 92 -3.00 -11.65 5.20
C LEU A 92 -4.27 -11.90 6.01
N TYR A 93 -4.13 -12.27 7.29
CA TYR A 93 -5.29 -12.46 8.15
C TYR A 93 -6.16 -11.20 8.18
N THR A 94 -5.56 -10.04 8.45
CA THR A 94 -6.29 -8.77 8.52
C THR A 94 -6.82 -8.35 7.15
N ALA A 95 -6.11 -8.61 6.06
CA ALA A 95 -6.58 -8.38 4.70
C ALA A 95 -7.86 -9.17 4.39
N LEU A 96 -7.93 -10.46 4.78
CA LEU A 96 -9.12 -11.28 4.59
C LEU A 96 -10.31 -10.78 5.43
N VAL A 97 -10.05 -10.24 6.62
CA VAL A 97 -11.09 -9.58 7.43
C VAL A 97 -11.65 -8.35 6.73
N LEU A 98 -10.78 -7.49 6.16
CA LEU A 98 -11.20 -6.32 5.38
C LEU A 98 -12.02 -6.73 4.15
N VAL A 99 -11.57 -7.75 3.41
CA VAL A 99 -12.31 -8.26 2.25
C VAL A 99 -13.71 -8.71 2.67
N LYS A 100 -13.83 -9.46 3.78
CA LYS A 100 -15.13 -9.91 4.28
C LYS A 100 -16.02 -8.74 4.70
N PHE A 101 -15.45 -7.76 5.39
CA PHE A 101 -16.17 -6.53 5.78
C PHE A 101 -16.71 -5.79 4.55
N LYS A 102 -15.92 -5.64 3.49
CA LYS A 102 -16.37 -5.01 2.23
C LYS A 102 -17.48 -5.79 1.54
N ILE A 103 -17.44 -7.12 1.58
CA ILE A 103 -18.52 -7.95 1.01
C ILE A 103 -19.82 -7.76 1.81
N ASN A 104 -19.71 -7.66 3.14
CA ASN A 104 -20.86 -7.44 4.02
C ASN A 104 -21.44 -6.02 3.93
N HIS A 105 -20.61 -5.01 3.60
CA HIS A 105 -20.96 -3.60 3.48
C HIS A 105 -20.53 -3.01 2.11
N PRO A 106 -21.26 -3.32 1.02
CA PRO A 106 -20.95 -2.84 -0.34
C PRO A 106 -20.83 -1.33 -0.48
N GLU A 107 -21.48 -0.54 0.38
CA GLU A 107 -21.46 0.91 0.39
C GLU A 107 -20.11 1.52 0.83
N VAL A 108 -19.19 0.72 1.37
CA VAL A 108 -17.89 1.18 1.86
C VAL A 108 -16.90 1.38 0.71
N HIS A 109 -16.54 2.62 0.38
CA HIS A 109 -15.52 2.89 -0.65
C HIS A 109 -14.10 3.02 -0.09
N ASN A 110 -13.97 3.54 1.12
CA ASN A 110 -12.69 3.85 1.75
C ASN A 110 -12.75 3.62 3.26
N MET A 111 -11.59 3.70 3.92
CA MET A 111 -11.48 3.49 5.37
C MET A 111 -12.36 4.44 6.20
N GLY A 112 -12.65 5.64 5.72
CA GLY A 112 -13.57 6.56 6.38
C GLY A 112 -15.02 6.09 6.34
N ASP A 113 -15.49 5.57 5.21
CA ASP A 113 -16.84 4.99 5.13
C ASP A 113 -16.95 3.77 6.06
N ALA A 114 -15.89 2.95 6.17
CA ALA A 114 -15.83 1.85 7.16
C ALA A 114 -15.82 2.37 8.61
N GLY A 115 -15.13 3.48 8.87
CA GLY A 115 -15.12 4.17 10.17
C GLY A 115 -16.49 4.71 10.57
N PHE A 116 -17.29 5.15 9.59
CA PHE A 116 -18.66 5.60 9.84
C PHE A 116 -19.52 4.48 10.41
N ILE A 117 -19.41 3.28 9.84
CA ILE A 117 -20.11 2.09 10.30
C ILE A 117 -19.59 1.67 11.68
N LEU A 118 -18.26 1.55 11.81
CA LEU A 118 -17.63 1.01 13.01
C LEU A 118 -17.93 1.82 14.28
N PHE A 119 -18.02 3.15 14.17
CA PHE A 119 -18.24 4.05 15.31
C PHE A 119 -19.72 4.28 15.63
N GLY A 120 -20.65 3.71 14.86
CA GLY A 120 -22.09 3.77 15.11
C GLY A 120 -22.61 5.20 15.35
N PRO A 121 -23.13 5.55 16.55
CA PRO A 121 -23.60 6.91 16.85
C PRO A 121 -22.55 8.02 16.68
N LEU A 122 -21.26 7.67 16.83
CA LEU A 122 -20.13 8.57 16.60
C LEU A 122 -19.50 8.36 15.21
N GLY A 123 -20.25 7.79 14.27
CA GLY A 123 -19.78 7.47 12.91
C GLY A 123 -19.15 8.65 12.18
N TRP A 124 -19.68 9.86 12.36
CA TRP A 124 -19.09 11.06 11.76
C TRP A 124 -17.64 11.27 12.19
N LEU A 125 -17.30 11.01 13.45
CA LEU A 125 -15.94 11.14 13.98
C LEU A 125 -15.04 10.03 13.43
N GLY A 126 -15.51 8.78 13.44
CA GLY A 126 -14.79 7.64 12.87
C GLY A 126 -14.45 7.84 11.39
N ARG A 127 -15.39 8.43 10.63
CA ARG A 127 -15.19 8.81 9.23
C ARG A 127 -14.07 9.82 9.06
N GLU A 128 -14.09 10.91 9.82
CA GLU A 128 -13.04 11.93 9.72
C GLU A 128 -11.67 11.39 10.11
N ILE A 129 -11.57 10.64 11.21
CA ILE A 129 -10.30 10.09 11.69
C ILE A 129 -9.69 9.14 10.65
N LEU A 130 -10.48 8.17 10.14
CA LEU A 130 -9.93 7.18 9.23
C LEU A 130 -9.76 7.72 7.81
N SER A 131 -10.59 8.67 7.34
CA SER A 131 -10.34 9.38 6.07
C SER A 131 -9.08 10.23 6.13
N LEU A 132 -8.91 11.02 7.19
CA LEU A 132 -7.73 11.87 7.36
C LEU A 132 -6.48 11.01 7.51
N GLY A 133 -6.53 9.94 8.31
CA GLY A 133 -5.40 9.02 8.45
C GLY A 133 -5.01 8.36 7.13
N THR A 134 -5.97 8.04 6.26
CA THR A 134 -5.67 7.44 4.94
C THR A 134 -5.04 8.46 4.00
N LEU A 135 -5.54 9.70 4.01
CA LEU A 135 -4.96 10.80 3.26
C LEU A 135 -3.52 11.08 3.69
N LEU A 136 -3.28 11.18 4.99
CA LEU A 136 -1.95 11.40 5.55
C LEU A 136 -1.03 10.22 5.23
N PHE A 137 -1.48 8.98 5.42
CA PHE A 137 -0.69 7.80 5.08
C PHE A 137 -0.26 7.79 3.61
N ALA A 138 -1.18 8.10 2.70
CA ALA A 138 -0.87 8.20 1.28
C ALA A 138 0.14 9.31 0.99
N ILE A 139 0.07 10.48 1.66
CA ILE A 139 1.08 11.55 1.53
C ILE A 139 2.46 11.07 2.01
N PHE A 140 2.54 10.38 3.15
CA PHE A 140 3.78 9.78 3.65
C PHE A 140 4.33 8.74 2.66
N ALA A 141 3.46 7.92 2.08
CA ALA A 141 3.84 6.92 1.09
C ALA A 141 4.29 7.55 -0.24
N VAL A 142 3.73 8.68 -0.69
CA VAL A 142 4.31 9.43 -1.82
C VAL A 142 5.69 9.95 -1.42
N GLY A 143 5.84 10.56 -0.25
CA GLY A 143 7.12 11.06 0.25
C GLY A 143 8.20 9.98 0.34
N GLY A 144 7.84 8.76 0.77
CA GLY A 144 8.73 7.60 0.81
C GLY A 144 9.23 7.17 -0.56
N GLN A 145 8.38 7.23 -1.58
CA GLN A 145 8.77 6.97 -2.97
C GLN A 145 9.68 8.08 -3.51
N LEU A 146 9.43 9.34 -3.15
CA LEU A 146 10.30 10.47 -3.54
C LEU A 146 11.69 10.36 -2.91
N LEU A 147 11.79 9.97 -1.64
CA LEU A 147 13.08 9.70 -0.97
C LEU A 147 13.79 8.48 -1.57
N ALA A 148 13.07 7.40 -1.87
CA ALA A 148 13.69 6.28 -2.58
C ALA A 148 14.23 6.70 -3.96
N ALA A 149 13.53 7.60 -4.63
CA ALA A 149 13.93 8.11 -5.92
C ALA A 149 15.09 9.11 -5.87
N ASP A 150 15.23 9.89 -4.79
CA ASP A 150 16.42 10.75 -4.61
C ASP A 150 17.69 9.90 -4.50
N ALA A 151 17.63 8.78 -3.77
CA ALA A 151 18.74 7.84 -3.64
C ALA A 151 19.05 7.17 -4.98
N ALA A 152 18.00 6.83 -5.74
CA ALA A 152 18.14 6.28 -7.08
C ALA A 152 18.85 7.25 -8.04
N LEU A 153 18.37 8.49 -8.13
CA LEU A 153 18.92 9.51 -9.02
C LEU A 153 20.32 9.97 -8.56
N GLY A 154 20.55 10.08 -7.26
CA GLY A 154 21.86 10.36 -6.68
C GLY A 154 22.88 9.28 -7.04
N SER A 155 22.50 8.01 -6.89
CA SER A 155 23.35 6.88 -7.30
C SER A 155 23.64 6.89 -8.80
N LEU A 156 22.62 7.14 -9.65
CA LEU A 156 22.76 7.16 -11.11
C LEU A 156 23.65 8.29 -11.63
N SER A 157 23.63 9.44 -10.95
CA SER A 157 24.33 10.64 -11.40
C SER A 157 25.60 10.95 -10.61
N ASP A 158 26.03 10.06 -9.71
CA ASP A 158 27.19 10.25 -8.83
C ASP A 158 27.06 11.50 -7.95
N ASN A 159 25.84 11.76 -7.43
CA ASN A 159 25.51 12.89 -6.54
C ASN A 159 25.95 14.27 -7.07
N LYS A 160 25.84 14.49 -8.38
CA LYS A 160 26.17 15.79 -9.03
C LYS A 160 25.27 16.95 -8.60
N LEU A 161 24.04 16.66 -8.20
CA LEU A 161 23.08 17.61 -7.67
C LEU A 161 22.81 17.29 -6.21
N CYS A 162 22.29 18.27 -5.50
CA CYS A 162 21.76 18.09 -4.15
C CYS A 162 20.52 17.19 -4.18
N LEU A 163 20.34 16.35 -3.14
CA LEU A 163 19.23 15.40 -3.02
C LEU A 163 17.85 16.07 -3.13
N LEU A 164 17.75 17.32 -2.65
CA LEU A 164 16.57 18.16 -2.80
C LEU A 164 16.12 18.28 -4.27
N TRP A 165 17.06 18.50 -5.19
CA TRP A 165 16.76 18.63 -6.62
C TRP A 165 16.29 17.31 -7.21
N TYR A 166 16.91 16.18 -6.84
CA TYR A 166 16.46 14.87 -7.30
C TYR A 166 15.02 14.57 -6.87
N THR A 167 14.69 14.89 -5.61
CA THR A 167 13.32 14.76 -5.09
C THR A 167 12.33 15.55 -5.94
N GLY A 168 12.68 16.80 -6.28
CA GLY A 168 11.82 17.68 -7.10
C GLY A 168 11.69 17.21 -8.55
N ILE A 169 12.79 16.79 -9.17
CA ILE A 169 12.80 16.23 -10.53
C ILE A 169 11.91 15.00 -10.63
N PHE A 170 11.92 14.14 -9.60
CA PHE A 170 11.12 12.91 -9.59
C PHE A 170 9.65 13.16 -9.22
N ALA A 171 9.35 14.21 -8.44
CA ALA A 171 7.98 14.58 -8.10
C ALA A 171 7.15 14.95 -9.34
N ILE A 172 7.74 15.61 -10.33
CA ILE A 172 7.05 16.04 -11.56
C ILE A 172 6.47 14.86 -12.36
N PRO A 173 7.24 13.85 -12.82
CA PRO A 173 6.68 12.72 -13.55
C PRO A 173 5.73 11.88 -12.69
N THR A 174 5.99 11.74 -11.38
CA THR A 174 5.07 11.07 -10.44
C THR A 174 3.70 11.77 -10.43
N MET A 175 3.69 13.09 -10.35
CA MET A 175 2.47 13.91 -10.42
C MET A 175 1.73 13.72 -11.75
N LEU A 176 2.45 13.77 -12.88
CA LEU A 176 1.85 13.62 -14.21
C LEU A 176 1.20 12.24 -14.40
N LEU A 177 1.85 11.17 -13.92
CA LEU A 177 1.30 9.81 -13.95
C LEU A 177 0.07 9.63 -13.06
N SER A 178 -0.13 10.53 -12.09
CA SER A 178 -1.29 10.50 -11.17
C SER A 178 -2.55 11.17 -11.75
N LEU A 179 -2.41 11.92 -12.86
CA LEU A 179 -3.49 12.72 -13.45
C LEU A 179 -4.69 11.93 -14.02
N PRO A 180 -4.56 10.69 -14.54
CA PRO A 180 -5.72 9.93 -14.97
C PRO A 180 -6.71 9.72 -13.81
N ARG A 181 -7.99 10.12 -13.97
CA ARG A 181 -9.02 10.06 -12.91
C ARG A 181 -9.55 8.66 -12.60
N ALA A 182 -9.39 7.71 -13.52
CA ALA A 182 -9.84 6.33 -13.37
C ALA A 182 -8.64 5.38 -13.43
N LEU A 183 -8.65 4.35 -12.58
CA LEU A 183 -7.73 3.22 -12.66
C LEU A 183 -8.15 2.31 -13.82
N ASN A 184 -8.03 2.82 -15.04
CA ASN A 184 -8.41 2.09 -16.23
C ASN A 184 -7.41 0.95 -16.51
N MET A 185 -7.75 0.11 -17.48
CA MET A 185 -6.94 -1.04 -17.90
C MET A 185 -5.53 -0.63 -18.36
N GLY A 186 -5.34 0.62 -18.84
CA GLY A 186 -4.03 1.17 -19.18
C GLY A 186 -3.11 1.38 -17.98
N LEU A 187 -3.64 1.95 -16.88
CA LEU A 187 -2.88 2.12 -15.64
C LEU A 187 -2.60 0.77 -14.93
N SER A 188 -3.50 -0.21 -15.10
CA SER A 188 -3.27 -1.58 -14.63
C SER A 188 -2.10 -2.25 -15.36
N TRP A 189 -1.96 -2.01 -16.67
CA TRP A 189 -0.81 -2.52 -17.44
C TRP A 189 0.50 -1.84 -17.05
N LEU A 190 0.49 -0.52 -16.82
CA LEU A 190 1.63 0.20 -16.27
C LEU A 190 2.05 -0.36 -14.90
N SER A 191 1.10 -0.76 -14.07
CA SER A 191 1.37 -1.39 -12.77
C SER A 191 1.98 -2.78 -12.91
N ALA A 192 1.54 -3.58 -13.89
CA ALA A 192 2.19 -4.85 -14.20
C ALA A 192 3.66 -4.66 -14.65
N VAL A 193 3.93 -3.66 -15.50
CA VAL A 193 5.30 -3.30 -15.92
C VAL A 193 6.13 -2.85 -14.72
N ALA A 194 5.56 -2.00 -13.85
CA ALA A 194 6.20 -1.54 -12.62
C ALA A 194 6.56 -2.70 -11.67
N THR A 195 5.61 -3.62 -11.41
CA THR A 195 5.85 -4.84 -10.63
C THR A 195 7.02 -5.64 -11.19
N PHE A 196 7.03 -5.87 -12.51
CA PHE A 196 8.12 -6.60 -13.15
C PHE A 196 9.46 -5.85 -12.99
N SER A 197 9.44 -4.52 -13.14
CA SER A 197 10.60 -3.66 -12.96
C SER A 197 11.24 -3.81 -11.58
N ILE A 198 10.45 -3.77 -10.50
CA ILE A 198 10.99 -3.90 -9.15
C ILE A 198 11.49 -5.31 -8.85
N ILE A 199 10.82 -6.34 -9.38
CA ILE A 199 11.27 -7.73 -9.23
C ILE A 199 12.62 -7.91 -9.92
N VAL A 200 12.76 -7.44 -11.17
CA VAL A 200 14.03 -7.53 -11.91
C VAL A 200 15.13 -6.70 -11.23
N ALA A 201 14.83 -5.48 -10.78
CA ALA A 201 15.75 -4.65 -10.01
C ALA A 201 16.29 -5.37 -8.77
N SER A 202 15.41 -6.04 -8.04
CA SER A 202 15.77 -6.79 -6.83
C SER A 202 16.61 -8.03 -7.14
N VAL A 203 16.31 -8.75 -8.22
CA VAL A 203 17.13 -9.89 -8.67
C VAL A 203 18.53 -9.42 -9.08
N VAL A 204 18.63 -8.30 -9.79
CA VAL A 204 19.91 -7.67 -10.15
C VAL A 204 20.66 -7.23 -8.89
N ALA A 205 19.97 -6.65 -7.90
CA ALA A 205 20.58 -6.30 -6.62
C ALA A 205 21.14 -7.52 -5.89
N MET A 206 20.36 -8.61 -5.79
CA MET A 206 20.83 -9.87 -5.18
C MET A 206 22.03 -10.46 -5.91
N ALA A 207 22.02 -10.46 -7.25
CA ALA A 207 23.15 -10.90 -8.06
C ALA A 207 24.40 -10.01 -7.85
N GLY A 208 24.20 -8.69 -7.75
CA GLY A 208 25.26 -7.74 -7.46
C GLY A 208 25.89 -7.96 -6.08
N ALA A 209 25.07 -8.15 -5.05
CA ALA A 209 25.55 -8.48 -3.71
C ALA A 209 26.29 -9.83 -3.70
N GLY A 210 25.71 -10.86 -4.32
CA GLY A 210 26.31 -12.20 -4.36
C GLY A 210 27.64 -12.27 -5.12
N SER A 211 27.77 -11.50 -6.20
CA SER A 211 29.01 -11.43 -7.00
C SER A 211 30.06 -10.51 -6.38
N ASN A 212 29.67 -9.56 -5.54
CA ASN A 212 30.56 -8.62 -4.87
C ASN A 212 30.27 -8.55 -3.37
N PRO A 213 30.51 -9.64 -2.62
CA PRO A 213 30.23 -9.63 -1.20
C PRO A 213 31.14 -8.65 -0.44
N THR A 214 30.61 -7.91 0.53
CA THR A 214 31.38 -6.93 1.31
C THR A 214 32.55 -7.63 2.03
N PRO A 215 33.80 -7.14 1.86
CA PRO A 215 34.96 -7.69 2.57
C PRO A 215 34.81 -7.51 4.09
N GLY A 216 35.10 -8.55 4.87
CA GLY A 216 35.01 -8.48 6.34
C GLY A 216 33.60 -8.43 6.90
N ARG A 217 32.56 -8.61 6.07
CA ARG A 217 31.16 -8.63 6.50
C ARG A 217 30.94 -9.61 7.65
N THR A 218 30.15 -9.18 8.62
CA THR A 218 29.66 -10.04 9.68
C THR A 218 28.15 -10.23 9.53
N TYR A 219 27.67 -11.42 9.87
CA TYR A 219 26.25 -11.69 9.99
C TYR A 219 26.03 -12.49 11.26
N GLU A 220 25.01 -12.11 12.02
CA GLU A 220 24.71 -12.74 13.29
C GLU A 220 23.38 -13.46 13.21
N VAL A 221 23.33 -14.66 13.81
CA VAL A 221 22.10 -15.45 13.91
C VAL A 221 21.07 -14.69 14.77
N THR A 222 21.54 -14.13 15.87
CA THR A 222 20.78 -13.29 16.82
C THR A 222 21.69 -12.19 17.34
N LYS A 223 21.26 -10.94 17.26
CA LYS A 223 22.01 -9.79 17.79
C LYS A 223 21.34 -9.32 19.09
N PRO A 224 22.08 -9.14 20.19
CA PRO A 224 21.51 -8.56 21.41
C PRO A 224 21.03 -7.13 21.09
N SER A 225 19.78 -6.84 21.41
CA SER A 225 19.16 -5.56 21.10
C SER A 225 18.38 -5.02 22.30
N ASN A 226 18.34 -3.71 22.44
CA ASN A 226 17.49 -3.05 23.42
C ASN A 226 16.11 -2.78 22.81
N PHE A 227 15.13 -2.39 23.65
CA PHE A 227 13.78 -2.13 23.16
C PHE A 227 13.74 -1.14 22.00
N TYR A 228 14.54 -0.07 22.06
CA TYR A 228 14.56 0.98 21.04
C TYR A 228 15.02 0.44 19.67
N LEU A 229 16.15 -0.27 19.62
CA LEU A 229 16.68 -0.88 18.39
C LEU A 229 15.81 -2.05 17.90
N ALA A 230 15.34 -2.91 18.80
CA ALA A 230 14.49 -4.03 18.42
C ALA A 230 13.18 -3.52 17.79
N PHE A 231 12.55 -2.50 18.38
CA PHE A 231 11.29 -1.97 17.87
C PHE A 231 11.44 -1.17 16.58
N SER A 232 12.55 -0.44 16.39
CA SER A 232 12.81 0.22 15.09
C SER A 232 12.92 -0.81 13.96
N SER A 233 13.48 -1.99 14.23
CA SER A 233 13.55 -3.07 13.24
C SER A 233 12.19 -3.72 12.92
N ILE A 234 11.17 -3.55 13.77
CA ILE A 234 9.81 -4.05 13.53
C ILE A 234 9.04 -3.13 12.58
N ALA A 235 9.27 -1.81 12.68
CA ALA A 235 8.47 -0.84 11.95
C ALA A 235 8.71 -0.83 10.43
N ASN A 236 9.92 -1.15 9.98
CA ASN A 236 10.21 -1.33 8.56
C ASN A 236 9.37 -2.46 7.93
N PRO A 237 9.35 -3.69 8.49
CA PRO A 237 8.41 -4.74 8.09
C PRO A 237 6.93 -4.35 8.20
N VAL A 238 6.54 -3.63 9.27
CA VAL A 238 5.16 -3.16 9.43
C VAL A 238 4.74 -2.29 8.24
N PHE A 239 5.60 -1.38 7.81
CA PHE A 239 5.32 -0.55 6.64
C PHE A 239 5.43 -1.33 5.32
N ALA A 240 6.35 -2.28 5.22
CA ALA A 240 6.50 -3.10 4.01
C ALA A 240 5.22 -3.88 3.65
N TYR A 241 4.36 -4.18 4.62
CA TYR A 241 3.07 -4.83 4.38
C TYR A 241 1.87 -3.87 4.43
N ALA A 242 2.11 -2.56 4.40
CA ALA A 242 1.08 -1.55 4.59
C ALA A 242 0.33 -1.21 3.28
N GLY A 243 -0.49 -2.14 2.79
CA GLY A 243 -1.40 -1.92 1.64
C GLY A 243 -2.89 -1.84 2.01
N HIS A 244 -3.25 -2.07 3.27
CA HIS A 244 -4.64 -2.32 3.70
C HIS A 244 -5.60 -1.18 3.43
N PHE A 245 -5.13 0.06 3.45
CA PHE A 245 -5.96 1.24 3.15
C PHE A 245 -6.50 1.25 1.71
N MET A 246 -5.85 0.54 0.78
CA MET A 246 -6.25 0.42 -0.62
C MET A 246 -7.25 -0.70 -0.89
N PHE A 247 -7.50 -1.60 0.07
CA PHE A 247 -8.38 -2.75 -0.16
C PHE A 247 -9.79 -2.31 -0.53
N PHE A 248 -10.41 -1.38 0.23
CA PHE A 248 -11.78 -0.96 -0.09
C PHE A 248 -11.91 -0.26 -1.45
N PRO A 249 -11.05 0.72 -1.82
CA PRO A 249 -11.09 1.31 -3.16
C PRO A 249 -10.88 0.27 -4.27
N LEU A 250 -9.84 -0.57 -4.17
CA LEU A 250 -9.50 -1.54 -5.21
C LEU A 250 -10.60 -2.60 -5.39
N ILE A 251 -11.17 -3.10 -4.29
CA ILE A 251 -12.28 -4.07 -4.33
C ILE A 251 -13.54 -3.43 -4.93
N SER A 252 -13.80 -2.15 -4.66
CA SER A 252 -14.95 -1.43 -5.25
C SER A 252 -14.83 -1.25 -6.76
N GLU A 253 -13.61 -1.26 -7.30
CA GLU A 253 -13.34 -1.16 -8.75
C GLU A 253 -13.23 -2.54 -9.43
N MET A 254 -13.40 -3.63 -8.68
CA MET A 254 -13.44 -4.99 -9.24
C MET A 254 -14.76 -5.24 -9.96
N ARG A 255 -14.69 -5.94 -11.09
CA ARG A 255 -15.88 -6.49 -11.78
C ARG A 255 -16.64 -7.49 -10.91
N ASP A 256 -15.93 -8.23 -10.07
CA ASP A 256 -16.47 -9.21 -9.12
C ASP A 256 -15.73 -9.12 -7.77
N PRO A 257 -16.25 -8.36 -6.79
CA PRO A 257 -15.66 -8.21 -5.46
C PRO A 257 -15.49 -9.52 -4.68
N THR A 258 -16.27 -10.56 -4.99
CA THR A 258 -16.20 -11.85 -4.26
C THR A 258 -14.88 -12.60 -4.51
N GLN A 259 -14.15 -12.22 -5.56
CA GLN A 259 -12.84 -12.80 -5.91
C GLN A 259 -11.67 -12.08 -5.23
N ALA A 260 -11.91 -11.00 -4.49
CA ALA A 260 -10.90 -10.26 -3.74
C ALA A 260 -10.02 -11.14 -2.81
N PRO A 261 -10.52 -12.22 -2.15
CA PRO A 261 -9.66 -13.08 -1.35
C PRO A 261 -8.51 -13.71 -2.17
N LYS A 262 -8.73 -14.03 -3.45
CA LYS A 262 -7.69 -14.57 -4.34
C LYS A 262 -6.56 -13.56 -4.54
N ALA A 263 -6.92 -12.28 -4.69
CA ALA A 263 -5.95 -11.20 -4.82
C ALA A 263 -5.14 -11.01 -3.53
N ALA A 264 -5.79 -11.06 -2.37
CA ALA A 264 -5.12 -10.96 -1.06
C ALA A 264 -4.12 -12.10 -0.82
N TRP A 265 -4.50 -13.35 -1.11
CA TRP A 265 -3.62 -14.51 -1.00
C TRP A 265 -2.43 -14.43 -1.96
N CYS A 266 -2.68 -14.03 -3.21
CA CYS A 266 -1.64 -13.85 -4.21
C CYS A 266 -0.62 -12.79 -3.78
N LEU A 267 -1.11 -11.60 -3.41
CA LEU A 267 -0.29 -10.50 -2.87
C LEU A 267 0.59 -10.97 -1.72
N GLN A 268 -0.01 -11.51 -0.66
CA GLN A 268 0.73 -11.78 0.56
C GLN A 268 1.77 -12.87 0.36
N THR A 269 1.38 -13.95 -0.34
CA THR A 269 2.28 -15.10 -0.56
C THR A 269 3.49 -14.67 -1.38
N VAL A 270 3.26 -13.96 -2.49
CA VAL A 270 4.34 -13.47 -3.35
C VAL A 270 5.23 -12.48 -2.61
N ALA A 271 4.66 -11.47 -1.97
CA ALA A 271 5.43 -10.45 -1.26
C ALA A 271 6.25 -11.05 -0.12
N THR A 272 5.65 -11.92 0.72
CA THR A 272 6.34 -12.50 1.89
C THR A 272 7.49 -13.42 1.49
N LEU A 273 7.28 -14.30 0.51
CA LEU A 273 8.34 -15.18 0.02
C LEU A 273 9.49 -14.36 -0.58
N PHE A 274 9.14 -13.36 -1.39
CA PHE A 274 10.12 -12.50 -2.03
C PHE A 274 10.92 -11.67 -1.02
N TYR A 275 10.26 -11.13 -0.01
CA TYR A 275 10.89 -10.38 1.08
C TYR A 275 11.86 -11.22 1.89
N VAL A 276 11.49 -12.45 2.25
CA VAL A 276 12.39 -13.34 2.98
C VAL A 276 13.64 -13.64 2.15
N VAL A 277 13.47 -14.03 0.89
CA VAL A 277 14.61 -14.33 0.01
C VAL A 277 15.50 -13.11 -0.16
N PHE A 278 14.90 -11.97 -0.50
CA PHE A 278 15.64 -10.73 -0.75
C PHE A 278 16.38 -10.25 0.51
N ALA A 279 15.69 -10.20 1.66
CA ALA A 279 16.29 -9.75 2.91
C ALA A 279 17.46 -10.62 3.35
N VAL A 280 17.30 -11.96 3.29
CA VAL A 280 18.35 -12.91 3.66
C VAL A 280 19.55 -12.80 2.71
N VAL A 281 19.32 -12.79 1.40
CA VAL A 281 20.41 -12.73 0.42
C VAL A 281 21.21 -11.44 0.56
N MET A 282 20.54 -10.28 0.60
CA MET A 282 21.23 -9.01 0.76
C MET A 282 22.00 -8.94 2.07
N TYR A 283 21.41 -9.41 3.19
CA TYR A 283 22.08 -9.40 4.49
C TYR A 283 23.29 -10.34 4.54
N LEU A 284 23.22 -11.54 3.96
CA LEU A 284 24.35 -12.49 3.96
C LEU A 284 25.56 -12.00 3.14
N TYR A 285 25.31 -11.19 2.11
CA TYR A 285 26.37 -10.71 1.22
C TYR A 285 26.86 -9.30 1.55
N ILE A 286 26.04 -8.44 2.15
CA ILE A 286 26.45 -7.09 2.57
C ILE A 286 26.89 -7.07 4.04
N GLY A 287 26.20 -7.82 4.92
CA GLY A 287 26.49 -7.90 6.36
C GLY A 287 25.64 -6.95 7.21
N ASP A 288 26.12 -6.72 8.43
CA ASP A 288 25.48 -5.88 9.46
C ASP A 288 25.50 -4.38 9.19
N GLU A 289 26.21 -3.94 8.15
CA GLU A 289 26.22 -2.56 7.68
C GLU A 289 25.28 -2.32 6.47
N VAL A 290 24.39 -3.26 6.14
CA VAL A 290 23.46 -3.07 5.02
C VAL A 290 22.59 -1.81 5.25
N PRO A 291 22.62 -0.83 4.34
CA PRO A 291 21.90 0.42 4.54
C PRO A 291 20.40 0.25 4.30
N SER A 292 19.63 1.26 4.68
CA SER A 292 18.26 1.46 4.19
C SER A 292 18.19 2.82 3.51
N PRO A 293 17.97 2.88 2.17
CA PRO A 293 17.61 1.78 1.28
C PRO A 293 18.73 0.77 0.94
N ALA A 294 18.41 -0.51 0.83
CA ALA A 294 19.38 -1.61 0.67
C ALA A 294 20.19 -1.57 -0.62
N TYR A 295 19.63 -1.06 -1.72
CA TYR A 295 20.34 -0.94 -3.00
C TYR A 295 21.55 -0.01 -2.91
N SER A 296 21.56 0.93 -1.96
CA SER A 296 22.69 1.85 -1.73
C SER A 296 23.92 1.14 -1.14
N GLY A 297 23.78 -0.10 -0.65
CA GLY A 297 24.91 -0.90 -0.15
C GLY A 297 25.66 -1.69 -1.24
N LEU A 298 25.22 -1.59 -2.50
CA LEU A 298 25.84 -2.30 -3.62
C LEU A 298 27.05 -1.53 -4.19
N PRO A 299 27.99 -2.23 -4.85
CA PRO A 299 29.02 -1.56 -5.63
C PRO A 299 28.42 -0.65 -6.71
N PRO A 300 29.09 0.44 -7.11
CA PRO A 300 28.49 1.50 -7.93
C PRO A 300 27.81 1.02 -9.22
N THR A 301 28.38 0.05 -9.94
CA THR A 301 27.81 -0.48 -11.19
C THR A 301 26.49 -1.22 -10.95
N TRP A 302 26.45 -2.07 -9.92
CA TRP A 302 25.26 -2.83 -9.53
C TRP A 302 24.20 -1.94 -8.88
N ALA A 303 24.62 -0.97 -8.07
CA ALA A 303 23.72 0.03 -7.50
C ALA A 303 23.00 0.82 -8.60
N LYS A 304 23.75 1.35 -9.58
CA LYS A 304 23.19 2.06 -10.73
C LYS A 304 22.21 1.20 -11.53
N ALA A 305 22.56 -0.07 -11.78
CA ALA A 305 21.68 -0.99 -12.51
C ALA A 305 20.38 -1.28 -11.73
N ALA A 306 20.48 -1.64 -10.44
CA ALA A 306 19.32 -1.93 -9.60
C ALA A 306 18.41 -0.71 -9.44
N TRP A 307 18.97 0.47 -9.14
CA TRP A 307 18.19 1.70 -9.02
C TRP A 307 17.55 2.14 -10.33
N GLY A 308 18.29 2.07 -11.45
CA GLY A 308 17.75 2.37 -12.77
C GLY A 308 16.55 1.50 -13.13
N LEU A 309 16.63 0.20 -12.81
CA LEU A 309 15.52 -0.75 -13.01
C LEU A 309 14.38 -0.58 -11.99
N ALA A 310 14.62 0.03 -10.83
CA ALA A 310 13.57 0.28 -9.84
C ALA A 310 12.70 1.51 -10.19
N ILE A 311 13.24 2.49 -10.93
CA ILE A 311 12.57 3.77 -11.25
C ILE A 311 11.13 3.60 -11.78
N PRO A 312 10.83 2.70 -12.73
CA PRO A 312 9.45 2.54 -13.21
C PRO A 312 8.47 2.19 -12.08
N ASN A 313 8.88 1.36 -11.12
CA ASN A 313 8.03 1.07 -9.97
C ASN A 313 7.93 2.25 -9.03
N LEU A 314 9.04 2.96 -8.74
CA LEU A 314 9.02 4.14 -7.87
C LEU A 314 8.02 5.19 -8.40
N LEU A 315 8.03 5.42 -9.71
CA LEU A 315 7.09 6.33 -10.39
C LEU A 315 5.63 5.87 -10.26
N VAL A 316 5.34 4.61 -10.62
CA VAL A 316 3.96 4.11 -10.64
C VAL A 316 3.41 3.94 -9.22
N ALA A 317 4.19 3.41 -8.27
CA ALA A 317 3.77 3.32 -6.87
C ALA A 317 3.51 4.71 -6.28
N GLY A 318 4.41 5.67 -6.49
CA GLY A 318 4.22 7.05 -6.05
C GLY A 318 2.96 7.67 -6.66
N ALA A 319 2.70 7.41 -7.94
CA ALA A 319 1.51 7.89 -8.62
C ALA A 319 0.22 7.28 -8.08
N LEU A 320 0.21 5.98 -7.75
CA LEU A 320 -0.95 5.30 -7.15
C LEU A 320 -1.30 5.89 -5.77
N TYR A 321 -0.31 6.14 -4.91
CA TYR A 321 -0.53 6.78 -3.61
C TYR A 321 -1.09 8.20 -3.77
N ASN A 322 -0.49 9.00 -4.65
CA ASN A 322 -0.90 10.37 -4.93
C ASN A 322 -2.32 10.45 -5.51
N HIS A 323 -2.61 9.58 -6.47
CA HIS A 323 -3.94 9.41 -7.05
C HIS A 323 -4.98 9.06 -5.97
N THR A 324 -4.66 8.10 -5.09
CA THR A 324 -5.57 7.66 -4.02
C THR A 324 -5.91 8.79 -3.06
N ALA A 325 -4.89 9.53 -2.60
CA ALA A 325 -5.06 10.69 -1.74
C ALA A 325 -6.00 11.74 -2.39
N ALA A 326 -5.76 12.08 -3.66
CA ALA A 326 -6.60 13.02 -4.40
C ALA A 326 -8.03 12.49 -4.58
N LYS A 327 -8.19 11.19 -4.89
CA LYS A 327 -9.50 10.55 -5.11
C LYS A 327 -10.38 10.53 -3.87
N ILE A 328 -9.81 10.30 -2.68
CA ILE A 328 -10.58 10.34 -1.42
C ILE A 328 -11.25 11.71 -1.24
N ILE A 329 -10.51 12.80 -1.47
CA ILE A 329 -11.04 14.16 -1.35
C ILE A 329 -12.03 14.47 -2.49
N HIS A 330 -11.68 14.12 -3.72
CA HIS A 330 -12.51 14.38 -4.90
C HIS A 330 -13.87 13.68 -4.81
N VAL A 331 -13.89 12.39 -4.45
CA VAL A 331 -15.13 11.64 -4.25
C VAL A 331 -15.96 12.27 -3.14
N ARG A 332 -15.32 12.74 -2.06
CA ARG A 332 -16.04 13.40 -0.96
C ARG A 332 -16.70 14.70 -1.37
N ILE A 333 -16.03 15.53 -2.17
CA ILE A 333 -16.57 16.81 -2.65
C ILE A 333 -17.72 16.59 -3.64
N PHE A 334 -17.59 15.61 -4.54
CA PHE A 334 -18.48 15.45 -5.69
C PHE A 334 -19.40 14.23 -5.64
N ARG A 335 -19.49 13.50 -4.51
CA ARG A 335 -20.40 12.35 -4.33
C ARG A 335 -21.84 12.77 -4.69
N GLY A 336 -22.47 12.04 -5.61
CA GLY A 336 -23.83 12.34 -6.08
C GLY A 336 -23.95 13.51 -7.07
N SER A 337 -22.84 14.02 -7.60
CA SER A 337 -22.84 15.09 -8.61
C SER A 337 -22.31 14.60 -9.97
N ARG A 338 -22.71 15.28 -11.05
CA ARG A 338 -22.21 15.00 -12.41
C ARG A 338 -20.69 15.15 -12.56
N HIS A 339 -20.05 15.96 -11.72
CA HIS A 339 -18.61 16.25 -11.80
C HIS A 339 -17.75 15.02 -11.50
N LEU A 340 -18.32 14.02 -10.83
CA LEU A 340 -17.65 12.75 -10.55
C LEU A 340 -17.55 11.87 -11.81
N HIS A 341 -18.61 11.80 -12.62
CA HIS A 341 -18.72 10.86 -13.75
C HIS A 341 -18.46 11.50 -15.12
N ASP A 342 -18.64 12.82 -15.25
CA ASP A 342 -18.51 13.53 -16.53
C ASP A 342 -17.19 14.31 -16.63
N ASN A 343 -16.75 14.57 -17.86
CA ASN A 343 -15.58 15.42 -18.17
C ASN A 343 -15.93 16.91 -18.09
N THR A 344 -16.21 17.38 -16.87
CA THR A 344 -16.48 18.81 -16.62
C THR A 344 -15.20 19.58 -16.31
N LEU A 345 -15.16 20.86 -16.70
CA LEU A 345 -14.03 21.74 -16.39
C LEU A 345 -13.80 21.85 -14.87
N LEU A 346 -14.86 22.03 -14.08
CA LEU A 346 -14.77 22.11 -12.62
C LEU A 346 -14.19 20.83 -12.00
N GLY A 347 -14.65 19.65 -12.45
CA GLY A 347 -14.12 18.37 -11.97
C GLY A 347 -12.63 18.21 -12.27
N TRP A 348 -12.19 18.60 -13.48
CA TRP A 348 -10.77 18.56 -13.85
C TRP A 348 -9.91 19.57 -13.10
N VAL A 349 -10.38 20.80 -12.92
CA VAL A 349 -9.63 21.83 -12.16
C VAL A 349 -9.42 21.40 -10.72
N VAL A 350 -10.49 20.94 -10.04
CA VAL A 350 -10.39 20.42 -8.68
C VAL A 350 -9.48 19.20 -8.63
N TRP A 351 -9.64 18.25 -9.55
CA TRP A 351 -8.79 17.07 -9.62
C TRP A 351 -7.30 17.40 -9.74
N VAL A 352 -6.92 18.22 -10.73
CA VAL A 352 -5.53 18.63 -10.94
C VAL A 352 -4.98 19.37 -9.72
N SER A 353 -5.76 20.27 -9.13
CA SER A 353 -5.34 20.99 -7.92
C SER A 353 -5.08 20.07 -6.73
N LEU A 354 -5.90 19.01 -6.55
CA LEU A 354 -5.70 18.01 -5.50
C LEU A 354 -4.42 17.20 -5.73
N VAL A 355 -4.20 16.73 -6.96
CA VAL A 355 -2.99 15.97 -7.33
C VAL A 355 -1.72 16.79 -7.09
N VAL A 356 -1.70 18.06 -7.54
CA VAL A 356 -0.58 19.00 -7.31
C VAL A 356 -0.36 19.23 -5.81
N SER A 357 -1.44 19.43 -5.04
CA SER A 357 -1.35 19.72 -3.61
C SER A 357 -0.78 18.54 -2.82
N VAL A 358 -1.27 17.31 -3.08
CA VAL A 358 -0.76 16.10 -2.44
C VAL A 358 0.71 15.88 -2.78
N THR A 359 1.10 16.07 -4.04
CA THR A 359 2.51 15.96 -4.46
C THR A 359 3.38 17.00 -3.74
N GLY A 360 2.92 18.26 -3.65
CA GLY A 360 3.65 19.32 -2.97
C GLY A 360 3.84 19.03 -1.48
N LEU A 361 2.80 18.55 -0.79
CA LEU A 361 2.88 18.14 0.61
C LEU A 361 3.86 16.97 0.80
N ALA A 362 3.82 15.98 -0.08
CA ALA A 362 4.72 14.84 -0.05
C ALA A 362 6.19 15.25 -0.29
N PHE A 363 6.43 16.21 -1.19
CA PHE A 363 7.76 16.78 -1.43
C PHE A 363 8.30 17.51 -0.19
N VAL A 364 7.47 18.35 0.44
CA VAL A 364 7.85 19.06 1.70
C VAL A 364 8.16 18.06 2.82
N LEU A 365 7.36 17.00 2.92
CA LEU A 365 7.53 15.96 3.93
C LEU A 365 8.79 15.10 3.68
N ALA A 366 9.06 14.70 2.44
CA ALA A 366 10.27 14.00 2.05
C ALA A 366 11.52 14.81 2.38
N THR A 367 11.55 16.08 1.95
CA THR A 367 12.71 16.98 2.11
C THR A 367 12.90 17.47 3.54
N GLY A 368 11.82 17.53 4.33
CA GLY A 368 11.88 17.91 5.74
C GLY A 368 12.41 16.80 6.65
N ILE A 369 12.14 15.53 6.33
CA ILE A 369 12.64 14.39 7.13
C ILE A 369 13.98 13.87 6.59
N GLY A 370 14.18 13.86 5.27
CA GLY A 370 15.47 13.59 4.61
C GLY A 370 16.05 12.18 4.82
N ILE A 371 15.36 11.31 5.57
CA ILE A 371 15.81 9.96 5.89
C ILE A 371 14.66 8.99 5.66
N PHE A 372 14.84 8.10 4.69
CA PHE A 372 13.85 7.12 4.26
C PHE A 372 13.29 6.28 5.43
N GLY A 373 14.17 5.71 6.26
CA GLY A 373 13.76 4.85 7.38
C GLY A 373 12.95 5.58 8.46
N TYR A 374 13.22 6.88 8.71
CA TYR A 374 12.44 7.67 9.66
C TYR A 374 11.08 8.05 9.10
N LEU A 375 11.02 8.40 7.82
CA LEU A 375 9.76 8.72 7.15
C LEU A 375 8.80 7.54 7.16
N VAL A 376 9.30 6.40 6.66
CA VAL A 376 8.60 5.12 6.60
C VAL A 376 8.21 4.65 8.00
N GLY A 377 9.12 4.80 8.96
CA GLY A 377 8.91 4.45 10.36
C GLY A 377 7.77 5.20 11.05
N ILE A 378 7.72 6.53 10.92
CA ILE A 378 6.62 7.35 11.45
C ILE A 378 5.31 6.93 10.82
N ALA A 379 5.29 6.74 9.48
CA ALA A 379 4.11 6.32 8.77
C ALA A 379 3.64 4.92 9.20
N ALA A 380 4.59 4.02 9.48
CA ALA A 380 4.33 2.69 10.02
C ALA A 380 3.61 2.78 11.36
N ALA A 381 4.17 3.56 12.29
CA ALA A 381 3.66 3.70 13.65
C ALA A 381 2.29 4.37 13.68
N LEU A 382 2.11 5.49 12.98
CA LEU A 382 0.86 6.27 13.04
C LEU A 382 -0.30 5.62 12.29
N PHE A 383 -0.02 4.93 11.18
CA PHE A 383 -1.07 4.55 10.24
C PHE A 383 -1.07 3.05 9.96
N ALA A 384 0.04 2.46 9.51
CA ALA A 384 0.09 1.03 9.17
C ALA A 384 -0.23 0.15 10.40
N ALA A 385 0.23 0.56 11.59
CA ALA A 385 -0.11 -0.06 12.86
C ALA A 385 -1.63 -0.25 13.01
N TRP A 386 -2.42 0.76 12.64
CA TRP A 386 -3.87 0.69 12.71
C TRP A 386 -4.47 0.01 11.47
N TYR A 387 -4.16 0.47 10.27
CA TYR A 387 -4.78 -0.01 9.03
C TYR A 387 -4.49 -1.48 8.73
N THR A 388 -3.26 -1.93 8.98
CA THR A 388 -2.82 -3.29 8.69
C THR A 388 -2.95 -4.20 9.91
N TYR A 389 -2.59 -3.72 11.10
CA TYR A 389 -2.41 -4.58 12.28
C TYR A 389 -3.35 -4.28 13.44
N GLY A 390 -4.32 -3.37 13.29
CA GLY A 390 -5.20 -2.94 14.38
C GLY A 390 -6.69 -3.04 14.06
N ILE A 391 -7.19 -2.13 13.22
CA ILE A 391 -8.63 -1.89 13.04
C ILE A 391 -9.38 -3.07 12.42
N ALA A 392 -8.68 -3.96 11.71
CA ALA A 392 -9.26 -5.19 11.21
C ALA A 392 -9.90 -6.02 12.34
N GLY A 393 -9.27 -6.07 13.52
CA GLY A 393 -9.83 -6.72 14.69
C GLY A 393 -11.18 -6.13 15.11
N ALA A 394 -11.29 -4.79 15.06
CA ALA A 394 -12.52 -4.09 15.37
C ALA A 394 -13.62 -4.34 14.31
N PHE A 395 -13.27 -4.38 13.02
CA PHE A 395 -14.21 -4.73 11.95
C PHE A 395 -14.79 -6.14 12.12
N TRP A 396 -13.95 -7.14 12.44
CA TRP A 396 -14.44 -8.49 12.67
C TRP A 396 -15.38 -8.58 13.88
N ILE A 397 -15.02 -7.89 14.97
CA ILE A 397 -15.84 -7.84 16.19
C ILE A 397 -17.19 -7.20 15.89
N HIS A 398 -17.21 -6.07 15.18
CA HIS A 398 -18.41 -5.38 14.75
C HIS A 398 -19.33 -6.29 13.92
N ASP A 399 -18.81 -6.90 12.86
CA ASP A 399 -19.60 -7.76 11.96
C ASP A 399 -20.12 -9.03 12.65
N THR A 400 -19.38 -9.52 13.66
CA THR A 400 -19.83 -10.66 14.47
C THR A 400 -20.90 -10.23 15.47
N TYR A 401 -20.75 -9.05 16.08
CA TYR A 401 -21.71 -8.51 17.04
C TYR A 401 -23.06 -8.19 16.39
N PHE A 402 -23.05 -7.61 15.19
CA PHE A 402 -24.26 -7.27 14.44
C PHE A 402 -24.71 -8.36 13.46
N GLY A 403 -24.23 -9.60 13.61
CA GLY A 403 -24.75 -10.76 12.89
C GLY A 403 -24.44 -10.86 11.40
N TYR A 404 -23.64 -9.96 10.84
CA TYR A 404 -23.18 -10.02 9.44
C TYR A 404 -22.34 -11.27 9.14
N ASN A 405 -21.56 -11.75 10.11
CA ASN A 405 -20.67 -12.89 9.87
C ASN A 405 -21.33 -14.27 9.95
N PHE A 406 -22.25 -14.47 10.90
CA PHE A 406 -22.76 -15.78 11.28
C PHE A 406 -24.27 -15.81 11.58
N GLY A 407 -25.00 -14.70 11.38
CA GLY A 407 -26.44 -14.59 11.63
C GLY A 407 -26.86 -14.50 13.10
N GLY A 408 -25.97 -14.82 14.05
CA GLY A 408 -26.16 -14.59 15.48
C GLY A 408 -25.83 -13.15 15.89
N PHE A 409 -26.52 -12.61 16.90
CA PHE A 409 -26.36 -11.21 17.34
C PHE A 409 -25.85 -11.10 18.77
N GLY A 410 -25.13 -10.00 19.02
CA GLY A 410 -24.70 -9.52 20.32
C GLY A 410 -23.56 -10.32 20.94
N TRP A 411 -23.31 -10.03 22.22
CA TRP A 411 -22.25 -10.64 23.02
C TRP A 411 -22.28 -12.17 23.05
N LYS A 412 -23.48 -12.77 22.93
CA LYS A 412 -23.65 -14.22 22.89
C LYS A 412 -22.90 -14.87 21.73
N GLU A 413 -22.87 -14.24 20.56
CA GLU A 413 -22.18 -14.81 19.40
C GLU A 413 -20.65 -14.67 19.53
N LEU A 414 -20.16 -13.59 20.14
CA LEU A 414 -18.74 -13.45 20.47
C LEU A 414 -18.31 -14.49 21.51
N SER A 415 -19.08 -14.69 22.58
CA SER A 415 -18.76 -15.66 23.63
C SER A 415 -18.77 -17.12 23.14
N ARG A 416 -19.49 -17.41 22.06
CA ARG A 416 -19.45 -18.74 21.40
C ARG A 416 -18.14 -19.02 20.67
N ARG A 417 -17.34 -17.99 20.37
CA ARG A 417 -16.12 -18.08 19.56
C ARG A 417 -14.93 -17.45 20.29
N PRO A 418 -14.63 -17.87 21.53
CA PRO A 418 -13.69 -17.17 22.39
C PRO A 418 -12.31 -17.02 21.74
N VAL A 419 -11.81 -18.05 21.06
CA VAL A 419 -10.49 -18.02 20.40
C VAL A 419 -10.43 -16.94 19.31
N VAL A 420 -11.40 -16.91 18.38
CA VAL A 420 -11.39 -15.95 17.27
C VAL A 420 -11.66 -14.54 17.77
N THR A 421 -12.54 -14.38 18.75
CA THR A 421 -12.75 -13.09 19.42
C THR A 421 -11.47 -12.60 20.10
N SER A 422 -10.75 -13.46 20.83
CA SER A 422 -9.47 -13.13 21.44
C SER A 422 -8.43 -12.71 20.41
N VAL A 423 -8.31 -13.41 19.28
CA VAL A 423 -7.37 -13.03 18.20
C VAL A 423 -7.67 -11.63 17.66
N ASN A 424 -8.94 -11.27 17.49
CA ASN A 424 -9.33 -9.94 17.00
C ASN A 424 -9.17 -8.84 18.05
N VAL A 425 -9.41 -9.13 19.32
CA VAL A 425 -9.09 -8.19 20.42
C VAL A 425 -7.58 -7.96 20.48
N LEU A 426 -6.78 -9.03 20.41
CA LEU A 426 -5.32 -8.93 20.37
C LEU A 426 -4.82 -8.21 19.12
N THR A 427 -5.51 -8.35 17.99
CA THR A 427 -5.21 -7.59 16.76
C THR A 427 -5.38 -6.09 17.03
N PHE A 428 -6.52 -5.67 17.57
CA PHE A 428 -6.72 -4.26 17.90
C PHE A 428 -5.66 -3.71 18.88
N LEU A 429 -5.31 -4.49 19.90
CA LEU A 429 -4.27 -4.13 20.87
C LEU A 429 -2.86 -4.12 20.26
N ALA A 430 -2.57 -5.00 19.30
CA ALA A 430 -1.29 -5.03 18.60
C ALA A 430 -1.09 -3.73 17.80
N GLY A 431 -2.12 -3.24 17.12
CA GLY A 431 -2.08 -1.94 16.46
C GLY A 431 -1.78 -0.79 17.43
N ALA A 432 -2.42 -0.77 18.60
CA ALA A 432 -2.13 0.22 19.64
C ALA A 432 -0.68 0.13 20.15
N PHE A 433 -0.18 -1.09 20.38
CA PHE A 433 1.19 -1.33 20.83
C PHE A 433 2.23 -0.89 19.79
N ILE A 434 2.04 -1.26 18.51
CA ILE A 434 2.89 -0.84 17.39
C ILE A 434 2.89 0.68 17.25
N CYS A 435 1.73 1.32 17.39
CA CYS A 435 1.61 2.77 17.32
C CYS A 435 2.38 3.48 18.44
N ILE A 436 2.13 3.12 19.70
CA ILE A 436 2.75 3.78 20.86
C ILE A 436 4.26 3.52 20.89
N GLY A 437 4.67 2.25 20.75
CA GLY A 437 6.08 1.88 20.74
C GLY A 437 6.84 2.50 19.56
N GLY A 438 6.22 2.51 18.38
CA GLY A 438 6.81 3.05 17.16
C GLY A 438 6.99 4.57 17.25
N LEU A 439 5.97 5.29 17.72
CA LEU A 439 6.07 6.74 17.94
C LEU A 439 7.18 7.09 18.93
N TYR A 440 7.25 6.39 20.06
CA TYR A 440 8.32 6.60 21.03
C TYR A 440 9.70 6.44 20.39
N VAL A 441 9.92 5.35 19.64
CA VAL A 441 11.20 5.06 19.00
C VAL A 441 11.54 6.06 17.90
N TYR A 442 10.62 6.42 17.01
CA TYR A 442 10.94 7.34 15.92
C TYR A 442 11.05 8.80 16.36
N ILE A 443 10.24 9.26 17.31
CA ILE A 443 10.40 10.61 17.87
C ILE A 443 11.77 10.73 18.55
N LYS A 444 12.13 9.75 19.38
CA LYS A 444 13.44 9.71 20.03
C LYS A 444 14.58 9.64 19.01
N GLY A 445 14.48 8.76 18.03
CA GLY A 445 15.53 8.57 17.03
C GLY A 445 15.77 9.79 16.16
N ILE A 446 14.71 10.48 15.75
CA ILE A 446 14.81 11.74 15.01
C ILE A 446 15.46 12.81 15.89
N ALA A 447 15.02 12.97 17.14
CA ALA A 447 15.61 13.95 18.05
C ALA A 447 17.12 13.69 18.28
N GLU A 448 17.51 12.42 18.47
CA GLU A 448 18.92 12.02 18.62
C GLU A 448 19.73 12.30 17.34
N ALA A 449 19.18 11.97 16.17
CA ALA A 449 19.84 12.19 14.89
C ALA A 449 20.08 13.69 14.60
N TYR A 450 19.12 14.56 14.92
CA TYR A 450 19.31 16.01 14.82
C TYR A 450 20.29 16.55 15.87
N SER A 451 20.21 16.08 17.13
CA SER A 451 21.10 16.55 18.20
C SER A 451 22.57 16.15 18.00
N SER A 452 22.82 15.01 17.36
CA SER A 452 24.16 14.52 17.05
C SER A 452 24.75 15.11 15.77
N GLY A 453 23.95 15.85 14.98
CA GLY A 453 24.36 16.35 13.67
C GLY A 453 24.45 15.25 12.59
N ALA A 454 23.89 14.07 12.85
CA ALA A 454 23.82 12.99 11.87
C ALA A 454 22.90 13.33 10.68
N VAL A 455 21.99 14.29 10.86
CA VAL A 455 21.10 14.81 9.82
C VAL A 455 21.40 16.29 9.61
N GLY A 456 21.49 16.70 8.34
CA GLY A 456 21.59 18.11 7.95
C GLY A 456 20.34 18.90 8.32
N ALA A 457 20.39 20.22 8.14
CA ALA A 457 19.21 21.05 8.34
C ALA A 457 18.12 20.68 7.31
N PRO A 458 16.82 20.75 7.67
CA PRO A 458 15.76 20.55 6.69
C PRO A 458 15.97 21.43 5.46
N PHE A 459 15.74 20.87 4.27
CA PHE A 459 15.97 21.56 2.99
C PHE A 459 17.43 21.95 2.70
N SER A 460 18.41 21.41 3.44
CA SER A 460 19.82 21.65 3.16
C SER A 460 20.38 20.69 2.10
N CYS A 461 21.44 21.17 1.48
CA CYS A 461 22.47 20.35 0.86
C CYS A 461 23.60 20.17 1.89
#